data_AF-I6UEY7-F1
#
_entry.id   AF-I6UEY7-F1
#
_cell.length_a   1.000
_cell.length_b   1.000
_cell.length_c   1.000
_cell.angle_alpha   90.00
_cell.angle_beta   90.00
_cell.angle_gamma   90.00
#
_symmetry.space_group_name_H-M   'P 1'
#
loop_
_entity.id
_entity.type
_entity.pdbx_description
1 polymer ?
#
loop_
_entity_poly.entity_id
_entity_poly.type
_entity_poly.pdbx_seq_one_letter_code
_entity_poly.pdbx_strand_id
1 'polypeptide(L)'
;MRFKGLDLNLLVALDALMTERNLTAAARQINLSQPAMSAAIARLRSYFRDELFTMRGRELVPTPGAEALAGPVREALLHIQLSIISRDAFDPTLSSRRFRVILSDFMTIVFFRRI
;
A
#
# COMPACT_ATOMS: atom_id res chain seq x y z
N MET A 1 -17.39 -8.29 6.05
CA MET A 1 -18.19 -7.05 6.13
C MET A 1 -17.81 -6.15 4.96
N ARG A 2 -18.75 -5.41 4.37
CA ARG A 2 -18.48 -4.47 3.27
C ARG A 2 -18.81 -3.05 3.72
N PHE A 3 -17.85 -2.14 3.67
CA PHE A 3 -18.07 -0.72 3.97
C PHE A 3 -18.57 -0.03 2.70
N LYS A 4 -19.83 0.41 2.70
CA LYS A 4 -20.50 0.97 1.51
C LYS A 4 -20.36 0.08 0.24
N GLY A 5 -20.35 -1.23 0.43
CA GLY A 5 -20.16 -2.20 -0.67
C GLY A 5 -18.71 -2.58 -0.98
N LEU A 6 -17.71 -1.87 -0.42
CA LEU A 6 -16.29 -2.19 -0.55
C LEU A 6 -15.83 -3.17 0.53
N ASP A 7 -15.21 -4.27 0.13
CA ASP A 7 -14.42 -5.12 1.03
C ASP A 7 -13.07 -4.44 1.28
N LEU A 8 -12.83 -3.93 2.49
CA LEU A 8 -11.64 -3.14 2.81
C LEU A 8 -10.34 -3.94 2.70
N ASN A 9 -10.39 -5.27 2.75
CA ASN A 9 -9.21 -6.11 2.49
C ASN A 9 -8.71 -5.97 1.05
N LEU A 10 -9.57 -5.55 0.12
CA LEU A 10 -9.18 -5.28 -1.26
C LEU A 10 -8.27 -4.05 -1.38
N LEU A 11 -8.30 -3.13 -0.43
CA LEU A 11 -7.39 -1.97 -0.42
C LEU A 11 -5.94 -2.41 -0.19
N VAL A 12 -5.72 -3.44 0.63
CA VAL A 12 -4.41 -4.05 0.85
C VAL A 12 -3.90 -4.70 -0.43
N ALA A 13 -4.77 -5.40 -1.17
CA ALA A 13 -4.42 -5.99 -2.46
C ALA A 13 -4.09 -4.92 -3.52
N LEU A 14 -4.84 -3.82 -3.54
CA LEU A 14 -4.59 -2.69 -4.44
C LEU A 14 -3.24 -2.03 -4.14
N ASP A 15 -2.92 -1.74 -2.88
CA ASP A 15 -1.64 -1.14 -2.48
C ASP A 15 -0.44 -2.04 -2.83
N ALA A 16 -0.57 -3.36 -2.63
CA ALA A 16 0.43 -4.35 -3.02
C ALA A 16 0.69 -4.35 -4.54
N LEU A 17 -0.38 -4.33 -5.34
CA LEU A 17 -0.27 -4.30 -6.81
C LEU A 17 0.31 -2.98 -7.34
N MET A 18 -0.04 -1.85 -6.71
CA MET A 18 0.54 -0.56 -7.05
C MET A 18 2.05 -0.50 -6.74
N THR A 19 2.50 -1.22 -5.71
CA THR A 19 3.91 -1.29 -5.31
C THR A 19 4.71 -2.24 -6.21
N GLU A 20 4.25 -3.47 -6.35
CA GLU A 20 5.02 -4.53 -7.03
C GLU A 20 4.92 -4.47 -8.55
N ARG A 21 3.85 -3.90 -9.11
CA ARG A 21 3.54 -3.92 -10.56
C ARG A 21 3.63 -5.33 -11.17
N ASN A 22 3.41 -6.36 -10.34
CA ASN A 22 3.48 -7.76 -10.72
C ASN A 22 2.49 -8.55 -9.85
N LEU A 23 1.58 -9.25 -10.51
CA LEU A 23 0.46 -9.92 -9.84
C LEU A 23 0.92 -11.04 -8.89
N THR A 24 1.93 -11.81 -9.29
CA THR A 24 2.45 -12.92 -8.47
C THR A 24 3.26 -12.40 -7.28
N ALA A 25 4.07 -11.35 -7.49
CA ALA A 25 4.85 -10.73 -6.42
C ALA A 25 3.92 -10.07 -5.38
N ALA A 26 2.92 -9.30 -5.83
CA ALA A 26 1.91 -8.70 -4.96
C ALA A 26 1.15 -9.75 -4.16
N ALA A 27 0.74 -10.87 -4.78
CA ALA A 27 0.04 -11.95 -4.09
C ALA A 27 0.90 -12.53 -2.95
N ARG A 28 2.19 -12.79 -3.23
CA ARG A 28 3.14 -13.29 -2.24
C ARG A 28 3.36 -12.30 -1.10
N GLN A 29 3.49 -11.01 -1.40
CA GLN A 29 3.71 -9.96 -0.40
C GLN A 29 2.64 -9.97 0.71
N ILE A 30 1.38 -10.22 0.33
CA ILE A 30 0.24 -10.21 1.26
C ILE A 30 -0.30 -11.61 1.57
N ASN A 31 0.50 -12.65 1.35
CA ASN A 31 0.18 -14.05 1.65
C ASN A 31 -1.11 -14.57 0.98
N LEU A 32 -1.39 -14.13 -0.24
CA LEU A 32 -2.46 -14.66 -1.09
C LEU A 32 -1.91 -15.60 -2.17
N SER A 33 -2.77 -16.52 -2.61
CA SER A 33 -2.52 -17.25 -3.85
C SER A 33 -2.76 -16.35 -5.06
N GLN A 34 -2.11 -16.64 -6.18
CA GLN A 34 -2.32 -15.89 -7.43
C GLN A 34 -3.81 -15.92 -7.89
N PRO A 35 -4.56 -17.03 -7.82
CA PRO A 35 -6.00 -17.02 -8.09
C PRO A 35 -6.80 -16.11 -7.15
N ALA A 36 -6.46 -16.07 -5.86
CA ALA A 36 -7.11 -15.18 -4.89
C ALA A 36 -6.84 -13.70 -5.20
N MET A 37 -5.61 -13.37 -5.62
CA MET A 37 -5.26 -12.02 -6.06
C MET A 37 -6.02 -11.62 -7.34
N SER A 38 -6.13 -12.52 -8.32
CA SER A 38 -6.93 -12.28 -9.53
C SER A 38 -8.41 -12.02 -9.20
N ALA A 39 -8.99 -12.80 -8.29
CA ALA A 39 -10.35 -12.58 -7.81
C ALA A 39 -10.50 -11.27 -7.01
N ALA A 40 -9.46 -10.82 -6.30
CA ALA A 40 -9.45 -9.53 -5.63
C ALA A 40 -9.49 -8.37 -6.66
N ILE A 41 -8.68 -8.45 -7.72
CA ILE A 41 -8.69 -7.47 -8.82
C ILE A 41 -10.07 -7.42 -9.48
N ALA A 42 -10.68 -8.55 -9.82
CA ALA A 42 -12.01 -8.58 -10.43
C ALA A 42 -13.08 -7.86 -9.56
N ARG A 43 -13.00 -8.04 -8.24
CA ARG A 43 -13.88 -7.34 -7.29
C ARG A 43 -13.59 -5.84 -7.22
N LEU A 44 -12.31 -5.45 -7.21
CA LEU A 44 -11.90 -4.05 -7.27
C LEU A 44 -12.42 -3.38 -8.55
N ARG A 45 -12.24 -4.02 -9.71
CA ARG A 45 -12.74 -3.53 -11.00
C ARG A 45 -14.24 -3.33 -11.00
N SER A 46 -14.98 -4.29 -10.45
CA SER A 46 -16.44 -4.22 -10.34
C SER A 46 -16.89 -3.05 -9.46
N TYR A 47 -16.18 -2.79 -8.35
CA TYR A 47 -16.53 -1.73 -7.42
C TYR A 47 -16.20 -0.34 -7.99
N PHE A 48 -14.99 -0.15 -8.51
CA PHE A 48 -14.52 1.13 -9.04
C PHE A 48 -15.00 1.40 -10.47
N ARG A 49 -15.55 0.39 -11.16
CA ARG A 49 -15.95 0.44 -12.58
C ARG A 49 -14.80 0.89 -13.49
N ASP A 50 -13.59 0.41 -13.18
CA ASP A 50 -12.34 0.72 -13.87
C ASP A 50 -11.52 -0.57 -13.99
N GLU A 51 -10.75 -0.75 -15.07
CA GLU A 51 -9.90 -1.94 -15.24
C GLU A 51 -8.74 -1.99 -14.22
N LEU A 52 -8.37 -0.85 -13.65
CA LEU A 52 -7.32 -0.57 -12.68
C LEU A 52 -5.90 -0.92 -13.12
N PHE A 53 -5.72 -2.07 -13.76
CA PHE A 53 -4.46 -2.54 -14.30
C PHE A 53 -4.71 -3.18 -15.66
N THR A 54 -3.85 -2.86 -16.61
CA THR A 54 -3.87 -3.36 -17.98
C THR A 54 -2.53 -3.98 -18.32
N MET A 55 -2.51 -4.79 -19.38
CA MET A 55 -1.30 -5.47 -19.81
C MET A 55 -0.68 -4.72 -20.98
N ARG A 56 0.53 -4.18 -20.79
CA ARG A 56 1.34 -3.60 -21.87
C ARG A 56 2.52 -4.52 -22.15
N GLY A 57 2.35 -5.41 -23.14
CA GLY A 57 3.31 -6.49 -23.38
C GLY A 57 3.37 -7.44 -22.18
N ARG A 58 4.49 -7.41 -21.43
CA ARG A 58 4.70 -8.24 -20.23
C ARG A 58 4.68 -7.44 -18.92
N GLU A 59 4.38 -6.14 -18.99
CA GLU A 59 4.25 -5.26 -17.82
C GLU A 59 2.80 -4.99 -17.42
N LEU A 60 2.53 -5.11 -16.12
CA LEU A 60 1.24 -4.77 -15.53
C LEU A 60 1.22 -3.26 -15.24
N VAL A 61 0.50 -2.51 -16.07
CA VAL A 61 0.48 -1.05 -16.03
C VAL A 61 -0.84 -0.57 -15.42
N PRO A 62 -0.82 0.31 -14.40
CA PRO A 62 -2.04 0.86 -13.82
C PRO A 62 -2.78 1.77 -14.81
N THR A 63 -4.08 1.89 -14.65
CA THR A 63 -4.87 2.95 -15.29
C THR A 63 -4.65 4.29 -14.56
N PRO A 64 -4.96 5.43 -15.19
CA PRO A 64 -4.99 6.73 -14.50
C PRO A 64 -5.90 6.73 -13.26
N GLY A 65 -7.02 5.97 -13.31
CA GLY A 65 -7.91 5.78 -12.17
C GLY A 65 -7.21 5.07 -11.00
N ALA A 66 -6.46 4.00 -11.26
CA ALA A 66 -5.69 3.32 -10.22
C ALA A 66 -4.55 4.18 -9.65
N GLU A 67 -3.87 4.95 -10.49
CA GLU A 67 -2.84 5.92 -10.05
C GLU A 67 -3.42 6.94 -9.07
N ALA A 68 -4.60 7.51 -9.40
CA ALA A 68 -5.29 8.45 -8.53
C ALA A 68 -5.72 7.85 -7.18
N LEU A 69 -5.98 6.53 -7.14
CA LEU A 69 -6.36 5.82 -5.92
C LEU A 69 -5.17 5.46 -5.02
N ALA A 70 -3.95 5.35 -5.54
CA ALA A 70 -2.80 4.87 -4.76
C ALA A 70 -2.51 5.71 -3.51
N GLY A 71 -2.45 7.03 -3.65
CA GLY A 71 -2.19 7.93 -2.52
C GLY A 71 -3.26 7.81 -1.43
N PRO A 72 -4.55 8.05 -1.74
CA PRO A 72 -5.63 7.93 -0.76
C PRO A 72 -5.71 6.57 -0.07
N VAL A 73 -5.47 5.47 -0.80
CA VAL A 73 -5.50 4.12 -0.25
C VAL A 73 -4.35 3.89 0.72
N ARG A 74 -3.14 4.32 0.37
CA ARG A 74 -1.96 4.21 1.23
C ARG A 74 -2.14 5.00 2.53
N GLU A 75 -2.63 6.23 2.43
CA GLU A 75 -2.92 7.07 3.60
C GLU A 75 -3.96 6.43 4.52
N ALA A 76 -5.05 5.88 3.96
CA ALA A 76 -6.08 5.20 4.75
C ALA A 76 -5.52 3.97 5.49
N LEU A 77 -4.71 3.15 4.81
CA LEU A 77 -4.08 1.97 5.42
C LEU A 77 -3.08 2.36 6.51
N LEU A 78 -2.26 3.39 6.28
CA LEU A 78 -1.33 3.92 7.28
C LEU A 78 -2.06 4.46 8.50
N HIS A 79 -3.15 5.22 8.29
CA HIS A 79 -3.94 5.76 9.39
C HIS A 79 -4.56 4.64 10.24
N ILE A 80 -5.07 3.58 9.61
CA ILE A 80 -5.57 2.38 10.32
C ILE A 80 -4.43 1.71 11.09
N GLN A 81 -3.26 1.55 10.46
CA GLN A 81 -2.11 0.92 11.09
C GLN A 81 -1.65 1.69 12.34
N LEU A 82 -1.58 3.02 12.27
CA LEU A 82 -1.11 3.86 13.36
C LEU A 82 -2.15 4.09 14.46
N SER A 83 -3.43 4.23 14.09
CA SER A 83 -4.47 4.63 15.04
C SER A 83 -5.26 3.47 15.65
N ILE A 84 -5.33 2.33 14.95
CA ILE A 84 -6.18 1.20 15.36
C ILE A 84 -5.33 -0.03 15.71
N ILE A 85 -4.34 -0.35 14.87
CA ILE A 85 -3.55 -1.59 15.00
C ILE A 85 -2.39 -1.40 15.97
N SER A 86 -1.69 -0.27 15.89
CA SER A 86 -0.58 0.07 16.81
C SER A 86 -1.15 0.41 18.19
N ARG A 87 -1.36 -0.63 19.01
CA ARG A 87 -1.88 -0.49 20.39
C ARG A 87 -0.81 -0.04 21.39
N ASP A 88 0.46 -0.28 21.08
CA ASP A 88 1.55 0.13 21.96
C ASP A 88 1.83 1.62 21.74
N ALA A 89 1.75 2.40 22.82
CA ALA A 89 2.32 3.73 22.84
C ALA A 89 3.80 3.60 22.44
N PHE A 90 4.24 4.40 21.47
CA PHE A 90 5.64 4.43 21.08
C PHE A 90 6.45 4.94 22.27
N ASP A 91 7.16 4.04 22.95
CA ASP A 91 8.16 4.37 23.95
C ASP A 91 9.54 4.43 23.27
N PRO A 92 10.13 5.63 23.09
CA PRO A 92 11.44 5.77 22.47
C PRO A 92 12.54 5.02 23.22
N THR A 93 12.38 4.83 24.54
CA THR A 93 13.40 4.20 25.40
C THR A 93 13.44 2.68 25.26
N LEU A 94 12.33 2.06 24.81
CA LEU A 94 12.21 0.62 24.61
C LEU A 94 12.34 0.22 23.13
N SER A 95 12.41 1.18 22.22
CA SER A 95 12.41 0.91 20.77
C SER A 95 13.78 0.46 20.27
N SER A 96 13.83 -0.74 19.67
CA SER A 96 15.01 -1.25 18.93
C SER A 96 14.88 -1.10 17.41
N ARG A 97 13.88 -0.33 16.94
CA ARG A 97 13.61 -0.14 15.49
C ARG A 97 14.73 0.65 14.83
N ARG A 98 15.14 0.23 13.63
CA ARG A 98 16.13 0.95 12.81
C ARG A 98 15.41 1.81 11.77
N PHE A 99 15.49 3.13 11.93
CA PHE A 99 14.96 4.08 10.98
C PHE A 99 16.02 4.43 9.94
N ARG A 100 15.68 4.32 8.65
CA ARG A 100 16.53 4.76 7.55
C ARG A 100 15.91 6.03 6.97
N VAL A 101 16.64 7.13 7.02
CA VAL A 101 16.19 8.43 6.54
C VAL A 101 17.08 8.83 5.37
N ILE A 102 16.47 9.19 4.25
CA ILE A 102 17.18 9.71 3.06
C ILE A 102 16.89 11.21 3.00
N LEU A 103 17.96 12.01 2.95
CA LEU A 103 17.92 13.46 3.07
C LEU A 103 18.89 14.07 2.06
N SER A 104 18.68 15.33 1.68
CA SER A 104 19.72 16.13 1.04
C SER A 104 20.74 16.64 2.07
N ASP A 105 21.95 16.97 1.62
CA ASP A 105 23.03 17.46 2.50
C ASP A 105 22.61 18.64 3.38
N PHE A 106 21.86 19.59 2.80
CA PHE A 106 21.32 20.74 3.53
C PHE A 106 20.35 20.33 4.64
N MET A 107 19.45 19.37 4.38
CA MET A 107 18.50 18.87 5.39
C MET A 107 19.19 18.15 6.54
N THR A 108 20.28 17.42 6.26
CA THR A 108 21.09 16.79 7.30
C THR A 108 21.67 17.83 8.26
N ILE A 109 22.21 18.93 7.75
CA ILE A 109 22.78 20.00 8.59
C ILE A 109 21.70 20.69 9.44
N VAL A 110 20.50 20.87 8.91
CA VAL A 110 19.41 21.56 9.62
C VAL A 110 18.81 20.67 10.71
N PHE A 111 18.52 19.40 10.40
CA PHE A 111 17.73 18.52 11.29
C PHE A 111 18.55 17.56 12.14
N PHE A 112 19.74 17.15 11.68
CA PHE A 112 20.56 16.12 12.34
C PHE A 112 21.80 16.68 13.04
N ARG A 113 21.88 18.01 13.22
CA ARG A 113 23.04 18.66 13.87
C ARG A 113 23.28 18.25 15.32
N ARG A 114 22.25 17.74 16.01
CA ARG A 114 22.27 17.41 17.45
C ARG A 114 21.87 15.97 17.76
N ILE A 115 21.73 15.14 16.73
CA ILE A 115 21.63 13.68 16.87
C ILE A 115 23.05 13.14 16.73
#